data_AF-A0A414X899-F1
#
_entry.id   AF-A0A414X899-F1
#
_cell.length_a   1.000
_cell.length_b   1.000
_cell.length_c   1.000
_cell.angle_alpha   90.00
_cell.angle_beta   90.00
_cell.angle_gamma   90.00
#
_symmetry.space_group_name_H-M   'P 1'
#
loop_
_entity.id
_entity.type
_entity.pdbx_description
1 polymer ?
#
loop_
_entity_poly.entity_id
_entity_poly.type
_entity_poly.pdbx_seq_one_letter_code
_entity_poly.pdbx_strand_id
1 'polypeptide(L)'
;MAGKYLSMLRQMPEIRLAQTNFSEPQTSAKVVLKEDEASRLGIQNVQLESTLAMRYGDGIKVASVWEGDYDIPVTLKSERADCAGFSDQENELIPVLGGTQVPLRQVAEVVPSIKDGQLVRRNGIYTIQAY
;
A
#
# COMPACT_ATOMS: atom_id res chain seq x y z
N MET A 1 3.77 14.17 -15.34
CA MET A 1 3.28 14.47 -16.71
C MET A 1 1.78 14.72 -16.76
N ALA A 2 0.95 13.79 -16.25
CA ALA A 2 -0.50 13.82 -16.44
C ALA A 2 -1.17 15.18 -16.15
N GLY A 3 -0.97 15.73 -14.94
CA GLY A 3 -1.53 17.03 -14.55
C GLY A 3 -1.16 18.21 -15.47
N LYS A 4 0.01 18.18 -16.13
CA LYS A 4 0.41 19.25 -17.08
C LYS A 4 -0.49 19.27 -18.32
N TYR A 5 -0.84 18.10 -18.85
CA TYR A 5 -1.77 18.00 -19.98
C TYR A 5 -3.19 18.37 -19.56
N LEU A 6 -3.62 17.97 -18.38
CA LEU A 6 -4.93 18.36 -17.82
C LEU A 6 -5.05 19.89 -17.71
N SER A 7 -4.03 20.56 -17.15
CA SER A 7 -3.99 22.03 -17.05
C SER A 7 -4.03 22.72 -18.42
N MET A 8 -3.37 22.15 -19.43
CA MET A 8 -3.41 22.67 -20.80
C MET A 8 -4.80 22.50 -21.43
N LEU A 9 -5.43 21.33 -21.29
CA LEU A 9 -6.78 21.08 -21.82
C LEU A 9 -7.83 22.00 -21.16
N ARG A 10 -7.68 22.29 -19.86
CA ARG A 10 -8.52 23.25 -19.12
C ARG A 10 -8.37 24.71 -19.58
N GLN A 11 -7.36 25.03 -20.37
CA GLN A 11 -7.15 26.38 -20.94
C GLN A 11 -7.79 26.54 -22.34
N MET A 12 -8.28 25.45 -22.94
CA MET A 12 -8.86 25.47 -24.29
C MET A 12 -10.38 25.75 -24.19
N PRO A 13 -10.88 26.88 -24.72
CA PRO A 13 -12.29 27.27 -24.58
C PRO A 13 -13.28 26.34 -25.29
N GLU A 14 -12.80 25.49 -26.21
CA GLU A 14 -13.59 24.47 -26.90
C GLU A 14 -13.87 23.24 -26.01
N ILE A 15 -13.10 23.04 -24.94
CA ILE A 15 -13.18 21.85 -24.09
C ILE A 15 -14.11 22.10 -22.89
N ARG A 16 -15.17 21.29 -22.77
CA ARG A 16 -16.22 21.51 -21.77
C ARG A 16 -15.99 20.93 -20.38
N LEU A 17 -15.20 19.85 -20.17
CA LEU A 17 -15.14 19.21 -18.83
C LEU A 17 -13.73 18.90 -18.30
N ALA A 18 -12.80 18.39 -19.12
CA ALA A 18 -11.37 18.24 -18.80
C ALA A 18 -11.05 17.68 -17.38
N GLN A 19 -11.35 16.40 -17.19
CA GLN A 19 -11.12 15.64 -15.94
C GLN A 19 -10.06 14.56 -16.08
N THR A 20 -9.64 13.97 -14.95
CA THR A 20 -8.83 12.75 -14.89
C THR A 20 -9.67 11.59 -14.40
N ASN A 21 -9.45 10.42 -14.99
CA ASN A 21 -9.94 9.12 -14.53
C ASN A 21 -9.05 8.48 -13.46
N PHE A 22 -8.05 9.21 -12.95
CA PHE A 22 -7.31 8.82 -11.76
C PHE A 22 -8.17 9.20 -10.57
N SER A 23 -8.56 8.22 -9.75
CA SER A 23 -9.27 8.46 -8.48
C SER A 23 -8.44 9.33 -7.55
N GLU A 24 -9.11 9.94 -6.57
CA GLU A 24 -8.49 10.89 -5.64
C GLU A 24 -7.18 10.37 -5.04
N PRO A 25 -6.13 11.21 -4.91
CA PRO A 25 -4.84 10.78 -4.39
C PRO A 25 -4.97 10.22 -2.98
N GLN A 26 -4.47 9.00 -2.79
CA GLN A 26 -4.52 8.29 -1.52
C GLN A 26 -3.23 8.52 -0.72
N THR A 27 -3.38 8.80 0.57
CA THR A 27 -2.29 8.76 1.54
C THR A 27 -1.78 7.33 1.66
N SER A 28 -0.46 7.15 1.63
CA SER A 28 0.17 5.83 1.69
C SER A 28 1.53 5.89 2.38
N ALA A 29 1.91 4.81 3.05
CA ALA A 29 3.24 4.64 3.60
C ALA A 29 4.16 3.97 2.57
N LYS A 30 5.35 4.54 2.36
CA LYS A 30 6.46 3.86 1.69
C LYS A 30 7.43 3.37 2.75
N VAL A 31 7.49 2.05 2.94
CA VAL A 31 8.50 1.43 3.79
C VAL A 31 9.80 1.29 2.99
N VAL A 32 10.91 1.73 3.57
CA VAL A 32 12.26 1.64 2.98
C VAL A 32 13.15 0.89 3.96
N LEU A 33 13.66 -0.28 3.56
CA LEU A 33 14.54 -1.08 4.41
C LEU A 33 15.86 -0.32 4.70
N LYS A 34 16.31 -0.34 5.96
CA LYS A 34 17.65 0.10 6.33
C LYS A 34 18.57 -1.12 6.24
N GLU A 35 19.24 -1.27 5.11
CA GLU A 35 19.89 -2.53 4.72
C GLU A 35 20.95 -3.00 5.74
N ASP A 36 21.73 -2.07 6.30
CA ASP A 36 22.76 -2.37 7.31
C ASP A 36 22.15 -2.88 8.64
N GLU A 37 21.16 -2.18 9.20
CA GLU A 37 20.50 -2.57 10.45
C GLU A 37 19.69 -3.86 10.28
N ALA A 38 18.98 -4.00 9.17
CA ALA A 38 18.20 -5.20 8.85
C ALA A 38 19.12 -6.43 8.69
N SER A 39 20.22 -6.29 7.95
CA SER A 39 21.18 -7.39 7.73
C SER A 39 21.86 -7.86 9.01
N ARG A 40 22.17 -6.95 9.95
CA ARG A 40 22.71 -7.31 11.28
C ARG A 40 21.74 -8.14 12.12
N LEU A 41 20.44 -8.03 11.86
CA LEU A 41 19.38 -8.82 12.49
C LEU A 41 18.91 -9.99 11.60
N GLY A 42 19.55 -10.23 10.45
CA GLY A 42 19.17 -11.27 9.50
C GLY A 42 17.79 -11.07 8.85
N ILE A 43 17.24 -9.85 8.88
CA ILE A 43 15.96 -9.52 8.26
C ILE A 43 16.18 -9.21 6.78
N GLN A 44 15.49 -9.97 5.92
CA GLN A 44 15.51 -9.76 4.47
C GLN A 44 14.28 -8.96 4.00
N ASN A 45 14.42 -8.23 2.88
CA ASN A 45 13.31 -7.45 2.34
C ASN A 45 12.05 -8.30 2.08
N VAL A 46 12.19 -9.48 1.47
CA VAL A 46 11.07 -10.41 1.22
C VAL A 46 10.36 -10.88 2.49
N GLN A 47 11.10 -11.05 3.60
CA GLN A 47 10.53 -11.43 4.90
C GLN A 47 9.74 -10.26 5.51
N LEU A 48 10.28 -9.04 5.42
CA LEU A 48 9.60 -7.84 5.88
C LEU A 48 8.33 -7.57 5.06
N GLU A 49 8.44 -7.59 3.73
CA GLU A 49 7.31 -7.42 2.81
C GLU A 49 6.21 -8.46 3.08
N SER A 50 6.56 -9.74 3.21
CA SER A 50 5.59 -10.81 3.55
C SER A 50 4.91 -10.57 4.90
N THR A 51 5.67 -10.12 5.90
CA THR A 51 5.14 -9.79 7.24
C THR A 51 4.15 -8.64 7.18
N LEU A 52 4.50 -7.55 6.48
CA LEU A 52 3.64 -6.37 6.36
C LEU A 52 2.42 -6.65 5.48
N ALA A 53 2.57 -7.39 4.38
CA ALA A 53 1.46 -7.79 3.50
C ALA A 53 0.43 -8.67 4.22
N MET A 54 0.88 -9.64 5.05
CA MET A 54 -0.01 -10.43 5.92
C MET A 54 -0.77 -9.54 6.91
N ARG A 55 -0.12 -8.52 7.48
CA ARG A 55 -0.69 -7.74 8.58
C ARG A 55 -1.58 -6.58 8.12
N TYR A 56 -1.28 -5.94 7.00
CA TYR A 56 -1.97 -4.74 6.48
C TYR A 56 -2.64 -4.93 5.12
N GLY A 57 -2.54 -6.11 4.50
CA GLY A 57 -3.39 -6.49 3.36
C GLY A 57 -4.69 -7.17 3.82
N ASP A 58 -5.30 -7.95 2.93
CA ASP A 58 -6.54 -8.71 3.20
C ASP A 58 -6.38 -9.82 4.25
N GLY A 59 -5.15 -10.08 4.70
CA GLY A 59 -4.80 -11.12 5.66
C GLY A 59 -4.51 -12.48 5.03
N ILE A 60 -4.31 -13.48 5.88
CA ILE A 60 -4.19 -14.89 5.48
C ILE A 60 -5.50 -15.59 5.82
N LYS A 61 -6.14 -16.24 4.85
CA LYS A 61 -7.29 -17.13 5.08
C LYS A 61 -6.82 -18.34 5.90
N VAL A 62 -7.30 -18.45 7.13
CA VAL A 62 -6.97 -19.55 8.07
C VAL A 62 -8.04 -20.63 8.13
N ALA A 63 -9.29 -20.30 7.80
CA ALA A 63 -10.41 -21.24 7.74
C ALA A 63 -11.53 -20.71 6.82
N SER A 64 -12.59 -21.51 6.67
CA SER A 64 -13.89 -21.06 6.18
C SER A 64 -14.97 -21.47 7.17
N VAL A 65 -15.91 -20.57 7.45
CA VAL A 65 -17.22 -20.91 8.04
C VAL A 65 -18.21 -21.08 6.88
N TRP A 66 -19.16 -22.00 7.02
CA TRP A 66 -20.17 -22.27 5.99
C TRP A 66 -21.54 -21.81 6.49
N GLU A 67 -22.21 -20.98 5.68
CA GLU A 67 -23.61 -20.59 5.89
C GLU A 67 -24.44 -21.13 4.74
N GLY A 68 -25.05 -22.30 4.94
CA GLY A 68 -25.68 -23.06 3.85
C GLY A 68 -24.64 -23.53 2.83
N ASP A 69 -24.77 -23.05 1.59
CA ASP A 69 -23.86 -23.29 0.46
C ASP A 69 -22.82 -22.16 0.25
N TYR A 70 -22.83 -21.11 1.06
CA TYR A 70 -21.87 -20.00 0.98
C TYR A 70 -20.63 -20.23 1.87
N ASP A 71 -19.43 -20.04 1.32
CA ASP A 71 -18.17 -20.04 2.08
C ASP A 71 -17.81 -18.63 2.56
N ILE A 72 -17.68 -18.47 3.88
CA ILE A 72 -17.29 -17.22 4.52
C ILE A 72 -15.84 -17.37 4.98
N PRO A 73 -14.86 -16.66 4.38
CA PRO A 73 -13.46 -16.79 4.74
C PRO A 73 -13.18 -16.21 6.12
N VAL A 74 -12.49 -16.96 6.97
CA VAL A 74 -11.91 -16.45 8.22
C VAL A 74 -10.47 -16.05 7.93
N THR A 75 -10.18 -14.75 8.01
CA THR A 75 -8.85 -14.18 7.72
C THR A 75 -8.16 -13.67 8.98
N LEU A 76 -6.87 -13.96 9.10
CA LEU A 76 -5.98 -13.40 10.12
C LEU A 76 -5.20 -12.22 9.53
N LYS A 77 -5.34 -11.04 10.12
CA LYS A 77 -4.59 -9.81 9.84
C LYS A 77 -4.34 -9.01 11.13
N SER A 78 -3.67 -7.86 11.06
CA SER A 78 -3.48 -7.00 12.24
C SER A 78 -4.81 -6.38 12.68
N GLU A 79 -5.02 -6.21 13.99
CA GLU A 79 -6.14 -5.45 14.53
C GLU A 79 -6.17 -3.99 14.04
N ARG A 80 -5.01 -3.45 13.62
CA ARG A 80 -4.87 -2.10 13.06
C ARG A 80 -4.81 -2.08 11.53
N ALA A 81 -5.07 -3.20 10.84
CA ALA A 81 -4.96 -3.29 9.38
C ALA A 81 -5.72 -2.15 8.66
N ASP A 82 -6.92 -1.83 9.14
CA ASP A 82 -7.84 -0.90 8.49
C ASP A 82 -7.78 0.53 9.05
N CYS A 83 -6.92 0.81 10.03
CA CYS A 83 -6.88 2.10 10.76
C CYS A 83 -5.49 2.58 11.21
N ALA A 84 -4.41 1.87 10.88
CA ALA A 84 -3.05 2.22 11.31
C ALA A 84 -2.56 3.56 10.77
N GLY A 85 -2.07 4.41 11.67
CA GLY A 85 -1.25 5.57 11.31
C GLY A 85 0.21 5.19 11.07
N PHE A 86 1.02 6.16 10.61
CA PHE A 86 2.47 5.97 10.44
C PHE A 86 3.16 5.54 11.74
N SER A 87 2.74 6.09 12.88
CA SER A 87 3.25 5.73 14.21
C SER A 87 2.92 4.28 14.60
N ASP A 88 1.80 3.72 14.14
CA ASP A 88 1.49 2.31 14.39
C ASP A 88 2.44 1.41 13.61
N GLN A 89 2.63 1.72 12.33
CA GLN A 89 3.56 1.00 11.46
C GLN A 89 5.00 1.08 11.98
N GLU A 90 5.48 2.24 12.43
CA GLU A 90 6.81 2.40 13.05
C GLU A 90 7.01 1.60 14.35
N ASN A 91 5.92 1.28 15.06
CA ASN A 91 5.90 0.45 16.27
C ASN A 91 5.62 -1.03 16.00
N GLU A 92 5.30 -1.40 14.75
CA GLU A 92 4.95 -2.75 14.37
C GLU A 92 6.12 -3.71 14.63
N LEU A 93 5.88 -4.77 15.40
CA LEU A 93 6.94 -5.69 15.83
C LEU A 93 7.26 -6.72 14.75
N ILE A 94 8.44 -6.57 14.14
CA ILE A 94 8.96 -7.45 13.09
C ILE A 94 9.71 -8.62 13.73
N PRO A 95 9.39 -9.88 13.38
CA PRO A 95 10.06 -11.05 13.94
C PRO A 95 11.48 -11.20 13.39
N VAL A 96 12.42 -11.47 14.29
CA VAL A 96 13.84 -11.67 14.01
C VAL A 96 14.17 -13.16 14.08
N LEU A 97 15.11 -13.63 13.25
CA LEU A 97 15.61 -15.00 13.34
C LEU A 97 16.24 -15.22 14.74
N GLY A 98 15.77 -16.24 15.46
CA GLY A 98 16.13 -16.45 16.88
C GLY A 98 15.07 -16.04 17.90
N GLY A 99 13.89 -15.60 17.47
CA GLY A 99 12.69 -15.52 18.32
C GLY A 99 12.47 -14.20 19.07
N THR A 100 13.38 -13.24 18.93
CA THR A 100 13.14 -11.85 19.37
C THR A 100 12.34 -11.07 18.31
N GLN A 101 11.85 -9.88 18.68
CA GLN A 101 11.14 -8.97 17.78
C GLN A 101 11.67 -7.55 17.94
N VAL A 102 11.68 -6.79 16.85
CA VAL A 102 12.11 -5.37 16.84
C VAL A 102 11.03 -4.50 16.20
N PRO A 103 10.78 -3.27 16.70
CA PRO A 103 9.85 -2.36 16.06
C PRO A 103 10.39 -1.92 14.69
N LEU A 104 9.50 -1.81 13.69
CA LEU A 104 9.83 -1.52 12.29
C LEU A 104 10.83 -0.38 12.12
N ARG A 105 10.70 0.72 12.88
CA ARG A 105 11.59 1.88 12.82
C ARG A 105 13.09 1.59 13.06
N GLN A 106 13.43 0.47 13.69
CA GLN A 106 14.83 0.05 13.89
C GLN A 106 15.46 -0.52 12.61
N VAL A 107 14.66 -1.02 11.66
CA VAL A 107 15.11 -1.78 10.49
C VAL A 107 14.56 -1.27 9.16
N ALA A 108 13.61 -0.33 9.21
CA ALA A 108 13.08 0.38 8.06
C ALA A 108 12.70 1.82 8.42
N GLU A 109 12.57 2.67 7.41
CA GLU A 109 11.98 4.01 7.49
C GLU A 109 10.56 3.96 6.92
N VAL A 110 9.59 4.61 7.60
CA VAL A 110 8.20 4.74 7.14
C VAL A 110 8.02 6.14 6.59
N VAL A 111 8.07 6.29 5.26
CA VAL A 111 8.00 7.60 4.60
C VAL A 111 6.55 7.89 4.17
N PRO A 112 5.91 8.95 4.68
CA PRO A 112 4.62 9.42 4.17
C PRO A 112 4.69 9.76 2.68
N SER A 113 3.75 9.25 1.89
CA SER A 113 3.72 9.42 0.44
C SER A 113 2.29 9.47 -0.10
N ILE A 114 2.11 10.10 -1.24
CA ILE A 114 0.81 10.19 -1.92
C ILE A 114 0.90 9.38 -3.23
N LYS A 115 -0.13 8.58 -3.51
CA LYS A 115 -0.25 7.79 -4.75
C LYS A 115 -1.60 8.07 -5.41
N ASP A 116 -1.66 7.99 -6.74
CA ASP A 116 -2.93 8.07 -7.47
C ASP A 116 -3.84 6.91 -7.02
N GLY A 117 -5.11 7.19 -6.68
CA GLY A 117 -6.04 6.17 -6.19
C GLY A 117 -6.40 5.11 -7.23
N GLN A 118 -6.24 5.44 -8.53
CA GLN A 118 -6.39 4.49 -9.63
C GLN A 118 -5.40 4.80 -10.76
N LEU A 119 -4.73 3.76 -11.26
CA LEU A 119 -3.85 3.84 -12.43
C LEU A 119 -4.56 3.32 -13.68
N VAL A 120 -4.99 4.23 -14.57
CA VAL A 120 -5.68 3.86 -15.82
C VAL A 120 -4.70 3.75 -16.99
N ARG A 121 -4.83 2.67 -17.77
CA ARG A 121 -4.03 2.40 -18.98
C ARG A 121 -4.92 2.06 -20.17
N ARG A 122 -4.49 2.45 -21.37
CA ARG A 122 -5.10 2.05 -22.65
C ARG A 122 -3.99 1.52 -23.55
N ASN A 123 -4.16 0.30 -24.08
CA ASN A 123 -3.13 -0.39 -24.88
C ASN A 123 -1.74 -0.42 -24.19
N GLY A 124 -1.71 -0.61 -22.86
CA GLY A 124 -0.49 -0.62 -22.04
C GLY A 124 0.06 0.76 -21.64
N ILE A 125 -0.44 1.85 -22.23
CA ILE A 125 0.07 3.22 -22.00
C ILE A 125 -0.78 3.93 -20.94
N TYR A 126 -0.14 4.60 -19.97
CA TYR A 126 -0.83 5.48 -19.01
C TYR A 126 -1.64 6.55 -19.73
N THR A 127 -2.95 6.59 -19.48
CA THR A 127 -3.89 7.40 -20.26
C THR A 127 -4.80 8.22 -19.37
N ILE A 128 -4.85 9.53 -19.60
CA ILE A 128 -5.92 10.40 -19.11
C ILE A 128 -7.05 10.37 -20.14
N GLN A 129 -8.29 10.26 -19.68
CA GLN A 129 -9.47 10.52 -20.49
C GLN A 129 -10.05 11.88 -20.12
N ALA A 130 -9.94 12.85 -21.04
CA ALA A 130 -10.68 14.10 -20.97
C ALA A 130 -11.99 13.97 -21.77
N TYR A 131 -13.05 14.60 -21.26
CA TYR A 131 -14.34 14.80 -21.90
C TYR A 131 -14.59 16.31 -22.11
#